data_AF-A0AAV6ZBU8-F1
#
_entry.id   AF-A0AAV6ZBU8-F1
#
_cell.length_a   1.000
_cell.length_b   1.000
_cell.length_c   1.000
_cell.angle_alpha   90.00
_cell.angle_beta   90.00
_cell.angle_gamma   90.00
#
_symmetry.space_group_name_H-M   'P 1'
#
loop_
_entity.id
_entity.type
_entity.pdbx_description
1 polymer ?
#
loop_
_entity_poly.entity_id
_entity_poly.type
_entity_poly.pdbx_seq_one_letter_code
_entity_poly.pdbx_strand_id
1 'polypeptide(L)'
;MAGVRVAVVTGGNKGLGLAIVRALCKQFQGDVYLTARNPKLGEEAVKTLNNEGLSPLFHQLDITDLTGIRTLRDFIKEKYGGLDVLVNNAGIAFRVCGRPKIAMDAMLPASRRERGDAGPRRDREPRADIGTPRQHDPDTGG
;
A
#
# COMPACT_ATOMS: atom_id res chain seq x y z
N MET A 1 -13.38 -37.97 -2.71
CA MET A 1 -13.55 -36.73 -1.93
C MET A 1 -12.51 -35.75 -2.41
N ALA A 2 -12.88 -34.51 -2.75
CA ALA A 2 -11.89 -33.47 -3.02
C ALA A 2 -11.16 -33.13 -1.71
N GLY A 3 -9.83 -33.04 -1.75
CA GLY A 3 -9.02 -32.68 -0.57
C GLY A 3 -9.32 -31.26 -0.09
N VAL A 4 -8.96 -30.96 1.16
CA VAL A 4 -9.04 -29.59 1.70
C VAL A 4 -8.15 -28.68 0.85
N ARG A 5 -8.71 -27.59 0.33
CA ARG A 5 -7.93 -26.59 -0.43
C ARG A 5 -7.09 -25.74 0.50
N VAL A 6 -5.98 -25.22 0.01
CA VAL A 6 -5.04 -24.41 0.79
C VAL A 6 -4.59 -23.15 0.07
N ALA A 7 -4.62 -22.04 0.79
CA ALA A 7 -4.11 -20.74 0.35
C ALA A 7 -2.93 -20.31 1.24
N VAL A 8 -1.87 -19.76 0.64
CA VAL A 8 -0.69 -19.24 1.35
C VAL A 8 -0.48 -17.78 1.00
N VAL A 9 -0.30 -16.93 2.01
CA VAL A 9 0.06 -15.51 1.84
C VAL A 9 1.45 -15.27 2.41
N THR A 10 2.37 -14.78 1.58
CA THR A 10 3.72 -14.38 2.02
C THR A 10 3.71 -12.99 2.66
N GLY A 11 4.39 -12.83 3.80
CA GLY A 11 4.43 -11.55 4.52
C GLY A 11 3.07 -11.10 5.05
N GLY A 12 2.27 -12.05 5.54
CA GLY A 12 0.89 -11.85 5.96
C GLY A 12 0.70 -11.23 7.34
N ASN A 13 1.77 -10.94 8.09
CA ASN A 13 1.66 -10.48 9.48
C ASN A 13 1.32 -8.99 9.66
N LYS A 14 1.27 -8.18 8.59
CA LYS A 14 0.92 -6.76 8.66
C LYS A 14 0.46 -6.21 7.31
N GLY A 15 -0.07 -4.98 7.32
CA GLY A 15 -0.38 -4.21 6.11
C GLY A 15 -1.36 -4.93 5.17
N LEU A 16 -1.09 -4.85 3.86
CA LEU A 16 -1.92 -5.49 2.83
C LEU A 16 -1.94 -7.02 2.98
N GLY A 17 -0.83 -7.66 3.33
CA GLY A 17 -0.77 -9.10 3.55
C GLY A 17 -1.78 -9.57 4.61
N LEU A 18 -1.88 -8.85 5.74
CA LEU A 18 -2.84 -9.16 6.79
C LEU A 18 -4.29 -8.96 6.33
N ALA A 19 -4.55 -7.90 5.55
CA ALA A 19 -5.88 -7.66 4.99
C ALA A 19 -6.28 -8.75 3.97
N ILE A 20 -5.33 -9.26 3.18
CA ILE A 20 -5.54 -10.37 2.25
C ILE A 20 -5.83 -11.65 3.01
N VAL A 21 -5.07 -11.99 4.05
CA VAL A 21 -5.36 -13.16 4.90
C VAL A 21 -6.77 -13.06 5.47
N ARG A 22 -7.14 -11.89 6.02
CA ARG A 22 -8.49 -11.64 6.55
C ARG A 22 -9.58 -11.86 5.50
N ALA A 23 -9.38 -11.38 4.28
CA ALA A 23 -10.33 -11.55 3.18
C ALA A 23 -10.43 -13.03 2.75
N LEU A 24 -9.29 -13.72 2.63
CA LEU A 24 -9.25 -15.15 2.30
C LEU A 24 -9.97 -15.98 3.35
N CYS A 25 -9.74 -15.73 4.65
CA CYS A 25 -10.46 -16.45 5.71
C CYS A 25 -11.99 -16.29 5.63
N LYS A 26 -12.50 -15.22 5.02
CA LYS A 26 -13.95 -14.98 4.86
C LYS A 26 -14.53 -15.58 3.58
N GLN A 27 -13.73 -15.76 2.54
CA GLN A 27 -14.22 -16.06 1.17
C GLN A 27 -13.73 -17.40 0.63
N PHE A 28 -12.53 -17.82 1.02
CA PHE A 28 -11.90 -19.04 0.55
C PHE A 28 -12.43 -20.25 1.32
N GLN A 29 -12.97 -21.24 0.60
CA GLN A 29 -13.35 -22.51 1.23
C GLN A 29 -12.12 -23.43 1.28
N GLY A 30 -11.39 -23.36 2.38
CA GLY A 30 -10.18 -24.12 2.65
C GLY A 30 -9.33 -23.50 3.76
N ASP A 31 -8.15 -24.06 3.99
CA ASP A 31 -7.20 -23.56 4.97
C ASP A 31 -6.42 -22.36 4.43
N VAL A 32 -6.19 -21.35 5.28
CA VAL A 32 -5.43 -20.15 4.92
C VAL A 32 -4.21 -20.05 5.82
N TYR A 33 -3.02 -20.10 5.21
CA TYR A 33 -1.74 -19.89 5.87
C TYR A 33 -1.31 -18.43 5.78
N LEU A 34 -1.23 -17.79 6.94
CA LEU A 34 -0.46 -16.59 7.15
C LEU A 34 1.00 -16.99 7.33
N THR A 35 1.90 -16.41 6.54
CA THR A 35 3.34 -16.63 6.75
C THR A 35 4.07 -15.33 7.05
N ALA A 36 5.11 -15.45 7.88
CA ALA A 36 5.95 -14.33 8.28
C ALA A 36 7.36 -14.81 8.62
N ARG A 37 8.34 -13.93 8.41
CA ARG A 37 9.74 -14.20 8.75
C ARG A 37 9.97 -14.30 10.25
N ASN A 38 9.31 -13.43 11.02
CA ASN A 38 9.40 -13.42 12.48
C ASN A 38 8.20 -14.20 13.07
N PRO A 39 8.44 -15.34 13.76
CA PRO A 39 7.38 -16.16 14.34
C PRO A 39 6.47 -15.39 15.30
N LYS A 40 7.06 -14.58 16.18
CA LYS A 40 6.32 -13.81 17.19
C LYS A 40 5.31 -12.86 16.53
N LEU A 41 5.73 -12.12 15.51
CA LEU A 41 4.83 -11.22 14.78
C LEU A 41 3.76 -11.98 13.98
N GLY A 42 4.09 -13.17 13.48
CA GLY A 42 3.12 -14.03 12.81
C GLY A 42 2.05 -14.57 13.75
N GLU A 43 2.46 -15.06 14.92
CA GLU A 43 1.56 -15.55 15.96
C GLU A 43 0.67 -14.44 16.53
N GLU A 44 1.22 -13.23 16.74
CA GLU A 44 0.44 -12.05 17.13
C GLU A 44 -0.64 -11.73 16.08
N ALA A 45 -0.29 -11.77 14.80
CA ALA A 45 -1.24 -11.54 13.71
C ALA A 45 -2.35 -12.61 13.65
N VAL A 46 -2.00 -13.89 13.87
CA VAL A 46 -3.00 -14.96 14.00
C VAL A 46 -3.93 -14.71 15.19
N LYS A 47 -3.40 -14.33 16.35
CA LYS A 47 -4.24 -13.99 17.51
C LYS A 47 -5.19 -12.83 17.22
N THR A 48 -4.72 -11.79 16.53
CA THR A 48 -5.57 -10.68 16.09
C THR A 48 -6.74 -11.18 15.23
N LEU A 49 -6.47 -12.02 14.23
CA LEU A 49 -7.52 -12.55 13.35
C LEU A 49 -8.44 -13.54 14.08
N ASN A 50 -7.93 -14.31 15.03
CA ASN A 50 -8.73 -15.18 15.89
C ASN A 50 -9.72 -14.39 16.75
N ASN A 51 -9.31 -13.23 17.28
CA ASN A 51 -10.21 -12.32 17.99
C ASN A 51 -11.30 -11.72 17.09
N GLU A 52 -11.12 -11.73 15.77
CA GLU A 52 -12.13 -11.34 14.77
C GLU A 52 -13.06 -12.50 14.37
N GLY A 53 -12.91 -13.69 14.97
CA GLY A 53 -13.68 -14.90 14.65
C GLY A 53 -13.20 -15.63 13.39
N LEU A 54 -11.98 -15.36 12.94
CA LEU A 54 -11.34 -16.06 11.81
C LEU A 54 -10.33 -17.09 12.33
N SER A 55 -9.93 -18.05 11.51
CA SER A 55 -9.02 -19.12 11.95
C SER A 55 -7.87 -19.36 10.96
N PRO A 56 -7.01 -18.36 10.68
CA PRO A 56 -5.81 -18.58 9.87
C PRO A 56 -4.81 -19.49 10.60
N LEU A 57 -4.09 -20.29 9.83
CA LEU A 57 -2.96 -21.08 10.29
C LEU A 57 -1.67 -20.29 10.12
N PHE A 58 -0.66 -20.57 10.96
CA PHE A 58 0.67 -19.95 10.84
C PHE A 58 1.70 -20.96 10.32
N HIS A 59 2.58 -20.49 9.43
CA HIS A 59 3.84 -21.16 9.12
C HIS A 59 4.94 -20.11 8.97
N GLN A 60 6.10 -20.31 9.60
CA GLN A 60 7.24 -19.41 9.44
C GLN A 60 7.75 -19.46 8.00
N LEU A 61 8.06 -18.31 7.41
CA LEU A 61 8.68 -18.24 6.09
C LEU A 61 9.51 -16.97 5.95
N ASP A 62 10.78 -17.13 5.63
CA ASP A 62 11.59 -16.09 5.01
C ASP A 62 11.72 -16.38 3.50
N ILE A 63 11.21 -15.48 2.66
CA ILE A 63 11.25 -15.66 1.20
C ILE A 63 12.67 -15.51 0.61
N THR A 64 13.65 -15.08 1.40
CA THR A 64 15.05 -15.04 0.97
C THR A 64 15.84 -16.30 1.37
N ASP A 65 15.26 -17.19 2.18
CA ASP A 65 15.87 -18.46 2.58
C ASP A 65 15.29 -19.65 1.80
N LEU A 66 16.10 -20.23 0.92
CA LEU A 66 15.73 -21.39 0.12
C LEU A 66 15.42 -22.62 0.96
N THR A 67 16.02 -22.75 2.15
CA THR A 67 15.75 -23.89 3.04
C THR A 67 14.35 -23.78 3.61
N GLY A 68 13.98 -22.63 4.18
CA GLY A 68 12.62 -22.35 4.66
C GLY A 68 11.56 -22.49 3.56
N ILE A 69 11.85 -22.05 2.34
CA ILE A 69 10.94 -22.25 1.18
C ILE A 69 10.72 -23.74 0.91
N ARG A 70 11.77 -24.56 0.91
CA ARG A 70 11.66 -26.01 0.70
C ARG A 70 10.89 -26.69 1.83
N THR A 71 11.12 -26.28 3.08
CA THR A 71 10.37 -26.78 4.23
C THR A 71 8.88 -26.50 4.09
N LEU A 72 8.48 -25.28 3.73
CA LEU A 72 7.08 -24.95 3.50
C LEU A 72 6.50 -25.75 2.32
N ARG A 73 7.23 -25.88 1.22
CA ARG A 73 6.82 -26.68 0.05
C ARG A 73 6.52 -28.12 0.45
N ASP A 74 7.44 -28.76 1.17
CA ASP A 74 7.32 -30.16 1.55
C ASP A 74 6.17 -30.36 2.54
N PHE A 75 6.03 -29.45 3.51
CA PHE A 75 4.89 -29.40 4.42
C PHE A 75 3.54 -29.33 3.69
N ILE A 76 3.39 -28.41 2.74
CA ILE A 76 2.14 -28.24 1.97
C ILE A 76 1.88 -29.47 1.09
N LYS A 77 2.93 -30.01 0.43
CA LYS A 77 2.81 -31.20 -0.41
C LYS A 77 2.39 -32.43 0.40
N GLU A 78 2.96 -32.62 1.58
CA GLU A 78 2.63 -33.74 2.46
C GLU A 78 1.20 -33.62 3.01
N LYS A 79 0.80 -32.42 3.46
CA LYS A 79 -0.49 -32.21 4.13
C LYS A 79 -1.67 -32.07 3.17
N TYR A 80 -1.49 -31.42 2.03
CA TYR A 80 -2.57 -31.06 1.10
C TYR A 80 -2.42 -31.69 -0.29
N GLY A 81 -1.28 -32.31 -0.59
CA GLY A 81 -0.97 -32.83 -1.93
C GLY A 81 -0.57 -31.76 -2.95
N GLY A 82 -0.66 -30.48 -2.59
CA GLY A 82 -0.41 -29.34 -3.48
C GLY A 82 -0.85 -28.01 -2.87
N LEU A 83 -0.70 -26.93 -3.65
CA LEU A 83 -1.09 -25.57 -3.26
C LEU A 83 -2.13 -25.02 -4.25
N ASP A 84 -3.27 -24.55 -3.78
CA ASP A 84 -4.33 -24.01 -4.64
C ASP A 84 -4.15 -22.52 -4.92
N VAL A 85 -3.74 -21.75 -3.91
CA VAL A 85 -3.58 -20.29 -4.02
C VAL A 85 -2.28 -19.84 -3.36
N LEU A 86 -1.46 -19.10 -4.09
CA LEU A 86 -0.27 -18.43 -3.56
C LEU A 86 -0.36 -16.92 -3.79
N VAL A 87 -0.25 -16.15 -2.70
CA VAL A 87 -0.15 -14.69 -2.76
C VAL A 87 1.28 -14.27 -2.40
N ASN A 88 2.06 -13.88 -3.41
CA ASN A 88 3.42 -13.35 -3.26
C ASN A 88 3.39 -11.88 -2.83
N ASN A 89 3.01 -11.61 -1.57
CA ASN A 89 2.87 -10.26 -1.01
C ASN A 89 4.13 -9.75 -0.28
N ALA A 90 5.02 -10.63 0.19
CA ALA A 90 6.21 -10.21 0.92
C ALA A 90 7.13 -9.32 0.06
N GLY A 91 7.47 -8.13 0.57
CA GLY A 91 8.35 -7.18 -0.11
C GLY A 91 8.86 -6.09 0.82
N ILE A 92 9.98 -5.48 0.46
CA ILE A 92 10.56 -4.32 1.13
C ILE A 92 10.84 -3.23 0.10
N ALA A 93 10.66 -1.97 0.49
CA ALA A 93 11.02 -0.81 -0.32
C ALA A 93 12.10 -0.01 0.41
N PHE A 94 13.25 0.19 -0.23
CA PHE A 94 14.26 1.12 0.26
C PHE A 94 13.84 2.54 -0.10
N ARG A 95 13.70 3.42 0.88
CA ARG A 95 13.57 4.85 0.60
C ARG A 95 14.94 5.35 0.16
N VAL A 96 15.09 5.71 -1.11
CA VAL A 96 16.26 6.47 -1.56
C VAL A 96 16.13 7.86 -0.95
N CYS A 97 16.75 8.07 0.21
CA CYS A 97 16.91 9.40 0.78
C CYS A 97 18.03 10.11 0.00
N GLY A 98 17.64 10.72 -1.12
CA GLY A 98 18.56 11.41 -2.01
C GLY A 98 17.81 12.45 -2.82
N ARG A 99 17.45 13.57 -2.20
CA ARG A 99 17.56 14.83 -2.95
C ARG A 99 19.05 15.15 -2.93
N PRO A 100 19.78 15.16 -4.07
CA PRO A 100 21.01 15.94 -4.09
C PRO A 100 20.58 17.37 -3.75
N LYS A 101 21.16 17.95 -2.70
CA LYS A 101 21.11 19.39 -2.51
C LYS A 101 22.02 19.98 -3.59
N ILE A 102 21.54 20.01 -4.82
CA ILE A 102 22.13 20.90 -5.81
C ILE A 102 21.68 22.28 -5.34
N ALA A 103 22.56 22.94 -4.58
CA ALA A 103 22.35 24.33 -4.21
C ALA A 103 22.22 25.11 -5.52
N MET A 104 21.05 25.67 -5.76
CA MET A 104 20.75 26.47 -6.95
C MET A 104 21.38 27.87 -6.89
N ASP A 105 22.52 28.00 -6.20
CA ASP A 105 23.27 29.24 -6.01
C ASP A 105 24.59 29.26 -6.80
N ALA A 106 24.95 28.18 -7.50
CA ALA A 106 26.21 28.08 -8.25
C ALA A 106 26.08 28.30 -9.77
N MET A 107 24.94 28.80 -10.28
CA MET A 107 24.76 29.05 -11.72
C MET A 107 24.38 30.50 -12.05
N LEU A 108 25.10 31.47 -11.49
CA LEU A 108 25.13 32.81 -12.08
C LEU A 108 26.58 33.32 -12.16
N PRO A 109 27.18 33.43 -13.37
CA PRO A 109 28.46 34.11 -13.51
C PRO A 109 28.30 35.59 -13.15
N ALA A 110 29.29 36.11 -12.44
CA ALA A 110 29.37 37.46 -11.93
C ALA A 110 29.51 38.49 -13.06
N SER A 111 28.40 38.98 -13.61
CA SER A 111 28.42 40.17 -14.48
C SER A 111 27.03 40.72 -14.80
N ARG A 112 26.37 41.35 -13.82
CA ARG A 112 25.45 42.49 -14.06
C ARG A 112 25.13 43.23 -12.75
N ARG A 113 26.13 43.94 -12.24
CA ARG A 113 25.88 45.12 -11.40
C ARG A 113 25.80 46.31 -12.33
N GLU A 114 24.59 46.71 -12.73
CA GLU A 114 24.25 48.12 -12.93
C GLU A 114 22.79 48.33 -12.52
N ARG A 115 22.62 49.18 -11.51
CA ARG A 115 21.36 49.75 -11.07
C ARG A 115 21.14 51.04 -11.84
N GLY A 116 19.90 51.27 -12.25
CA GLY A 116 19.37 52.59 -12.55
C GLY A 116 18.81 52.69 -13.96
N ASP A 117 17.49 52.53 -14.11
CA ASP A 117 16.66 53.72 -14.36
C ASP A 117 15.18 53.40 -14.12
N ALA A 118 14.45 54.39 -13.63
CA ALA A 118 13.04 54.35 -13.31
C ALA A 118 12.19 54.65 -14.56
N GLY A 119 11.11 53.88 -14.76
CA GLY A 119 10.08 54.17 -15.76
C GLY A 119 8.67 54.05 -15.14
N PRO A 120 7.75 54.99 -15.39
CA PRO A 120 6.51 55.10 -14.63
C PRO A 120 5.50 54.02 -15.04
N ARG A 121 4.89 53.37 -14.04
CA ARG A 121 3.72 52.50 -14.24
C ARG A 121 2.52 53.38 -14.61
N ARG A 122 1.93 53.15 -15.78
CA ARG A 122 0.63 53.72 -16.13
C ARG A 122 -0.48 52.87 -15.54
N ASP A 123 -1.31 53.51 -14.75
CA ASP A 123 -2.53 52.96 -14.18
C ASP A 123 -3.52 52.56 -15.29
N ARG A 124 -4.04 51.34 -15.22
CA ARG A 124 -5.28 50.92 -15.89
C ARG A 124 -6.05 49.98 -14.97
N GLU A 125 -7.00 50.57 -14.24
CA GLU A 125 -8.24 49.91 -13.83
C GLU A 125 -9.29 50.01 -14.97
N PRO A 126 -10.50 49.42 -14.86
CA PRO A 126 -10.87 48.10 -14.31
C PRO A 126 -11.79 47.35 -15.31
N ARG A 127 -12.05 46.05 -15.12
CA ARG A 127 -13.27 45.42 -15.69
C ARG A 127 -13.89 44.39 -14.75
N ALA A 128 -14.98 44.86 -14.15
CA ALA A 128 -16.20 44.26 -13.64
C ALA A 128 -16.38 42.73 -13.61
N ASP A 129 -16.85 42.31 -12.44
CA ASP A 129 -17.59 41.10 -12.08
C ASP A 129 -18.63 40.63 -13.11
N ILE A 130 -18.69 39.31 -13.31
CA ILE A 130 -19.95 38.62 -13.61
C ILE A 130 -20.03 37.40 -12.69
N GLY A 131 -20.87 37.54 -11.67
CA GLY A 131 -21.27 36.50 -10.74
C GLY A 131 -22.17 35.43 -11.36
N THR A 132 -22.18 34.29 -10.68
CA THR A 132 -22.80 33.00 -10.99
C THR A 132 -24.34 33.00 -11.07
N PRO A 133 -24.95 32.00 -11.76
CA PRO A 133 -26.41 31.88 -11.87
C PRO A 133 -27.01 31.22 -10.63
N ARG A 134 -28.09 31.80 -10.09
CA ARG A 134 -28.95 31.16 -9.07
C ARG A 134 -30.23 30.62 -9.70
N GLN A 135 -30.70 29.56 -9.06
CA GLN A 135 -31.65 28.56 -9.50
C GLN A 135 -33.11 29.01 -9.55
N HIS A 136 -33.83 28.23 -10.34
CA HIS A 136 -35.26 28.11 -10.55
C HIS A 136 -35.97 27.59 -9.28
N ASP A 137 -37.16 28.13 -8.98
CA ASP A 137 -38.35 27.35 -8.60
C ASP A 137 -39.59 28.29 -8.59
N PRO A 138 -40.67 27.97 -9.31
CA PRO A 138 -41.97 28.61 -9.17
C PRO A 138 -42.92 27.70 -8.40
N ASP A 139 -43.54 28.20 -7.34
CA ASP A 139 -44.80 27.63 -6.86
C ASP A 139 -45.79 28.75 -6.55
N THR A 140 -46.98 28.56 -7.10
CA THR A 140 -48.03 29.56 -7.28
C THR A 140 -49.13 29.28 -6.26
N GLY A 141 -49.60 30.31 -5.56
CA GLY A 141 -50.82 30.25 -4.75
C GLY A 141 -51.58 31.55 -4.93
N GLY A 142 -52.76 31.48 -5.57
CA GLY A 142 -53.68 32.60 -5.80
C GLY A 142 -54.35 32.54 -7.15
#